data_AF-A0A7X2KCH7-F1
#
_entry.id   AF-A0A7X2KCH7-F1
#
_cell.length_a   1.000
_cell.length_b   1.000
_cell.length_c   1.000
_cell.angle_alpha   90.00
_cell.angle_beta   90.00
_cell.angle_gamma   90.00
#
_symmetry.space_group_name_H-M   'P 1'
#
loop_
_entity.id
_entity.type
_entity.pdbx_description
1 polymer ?
#
loop_
_entity_poly.entity_id
_entity_poly.type
_entity_poly.pdbx_seq_one_letter_code
_entity_poly.pdbx_strand_id
1 'polypeptide(L)'
;MAALTAVPAICAGYWWYLASGTDIDLYEYSKSLASYDYRQHLGLSKRFLLQYGHMAFLFSLLVCTKYIFTGSWFSQRHSALISVAAAYTVPVFIFHFPFLYVIAAIIRHDPASNFSQTLLLGLTTAASIAAGKACLLLKPRFDRVKRCYLDRINLRNNPGAPDSGSAIRDDAMMMAATQSDMMNIVKVLAMSTILLGHFSFDVFSTWEMPGFDGNAPRFAVPAFFMISGYFAMLSVDRTVGNITKVILKRYWSLVYLVVPMLLLTPVLDAIGFSLDPALYDRVVYFDIGKERLPALLSGSDALWRIPFTWITSLLYLNEIWLFNLAGVNPLLGGVHSFSNEAFWFLCYLMPFQLILIIARLASGWRRWAGLIMVAVVCGPPLLLLAPLFFSGCLAYLIHKHW
;
A
#
# COMPACT_ATOMS: atom_id res chain seq x y z
N MET A 1 5.40 21.79 26.00
CA MET A 1 4.61 21.17 27.08
C MET A 1 3.24 20.67 26.60
N ALA A 2 2.42 21.48 25.92
CA ALA A 2 1.08 21.04 25.46
C ALA A 2 1.04 19.76 24.60
N ALA A 3 2.03 19.55 23.73
CA ALA A 3 2.10 18.32 22.92
C ALA A 3 2.40 17.06 23.75
N LEU A 4 3.18 17.18 24.83
CA LEU A 4 3.50 16.05 25.72
C LEU A 4 2.29 15.62 26.55
N THR A 5 1.42 16.55 26.92
CA THR A 5 0.16 16.24 27.61
C THR A 5 -0.91 15.72 26.66
N ALA A 6 -0.86 16.09 25.37
CA ALA A 6 -1.81 15.63 24.36
C ALA A 6 -1.67 14.13 24.04
N VAL A 7 -0.46 13.58 24.01
CA VAL A 7 -0.27 12.15 23.64
C VAL A 7 -0.96 11.20 24.61
N PRO A 8 -0.76 11.28 25.95
CA PRO A 8 -1.47 10.42 26.88
C PRO A 8 -2.99 10.53 26.73
N ALA A 9 -3.52 11.74 26.52
CA ALA A 9 -4.95 11.95 26.31
C ALA A 9 -5.45 11.29 25.01
N ILE A 10 -4.70 11.42 23.90
CA ILE A 10 -5.04 10.76 22.63
C ILE A 10 -4.99 9.24 22.78
N CYS A 11 -3.97 8.70 23.46
CA CYS A 11 -3.84 7.26 23.71
C CYS A 11 -4.98 6.74 24.61
N ALA A 12 -5.33 7.47 25.67
CA ALA A 12 -6.44 7.11 26.55
C ALA A 12 -7.78 7.15 25.80
N GLY A 13 -8.01 8.18 24.97
CA GLY A 13 -9.19 8.27 24.11
C GLY A 13 -9.25 7.15 23.08
N TYR A 14 -8.11 6.77 22.50
CA TYR A 14 -8.05 5.66 21.54
C TYR A 14 -8.32 4.31 22.21
N TRP A 15 -7.73 4.10 23.39
CA TRP A 15 -8.03 2.90 24.19
C TRP A 15 -9.51 2.83 24.55
N TRP A 16 -10.11 3.94 24.97
CA TRP A 16 -11.55 4.02 25.22
C TRP A 16 -12.36 3.67 23.97
N TYR A 17 -12.02 4.25 22.81
CA TYR A 17 -12.67 3.96 21.53
C TYR A 17 -12.68 2.46 21.16
N LEU A 18 -11.58 1.76 21.44
CA LEU A 18 -11.48 0.31 21.24
C LEU A 18 -12.28 -0.46 22.31
N ALA A 19 -12.15 -0.08 23.58
CA ALA A 19 -12.82 -0.74 24.69
C ALA A 19 -14.35 -0.58 24.67
N SER A 20 -14.86 0.52 24.10
CA SER A 20 -16.29 0.77 23.97
C SER A 20 -16.94 0.01 22.81
N GLY A 21 -16.16 -0.65 21.95
CA GLY A 21 -16.68 -1.32 20.74
C GLY A 21 -17.18 -0.37 19.66
N THR A 22 -16.85 0.92 19.74
CA THR A 22 -17.32 1.94 18.80
C THR A 22 -16.79 1.70 17.37
N ASP A 23 -15.64 1.05 17.23
CA ASP A 23 -15.12 0.58 15.94
C ASP A 23 -16.04 -0.46 15.29
N ILE A 24 -16.55 -1.41 16.08
CA ILE A 24 -17.52 -2.43 15.65
C ILE A 24 -18.83 -1.76 15.27
N ASP A 25 -19.34 -0.83 16.09
CA ASP A 25 -20.57 -0.09 15.80
C ASP A 25 -20.46 0.69 14.48
N LEU A 26 -19.33 1.36 14.23
CA LEU A 26 -19.08 2.06 12.97
C LEU A 26 -19.04 1.09 11.77
N TYR A 27 -18.51 -0.11 11.95
CA TYR A 27 -18.55 -1.13 10.92
C TYR A 27 -19.97 -1.62 10.66
N GLU A 28 -20.73 -1.98 11.68
CA GLU A 28 -22.13 -2.41 11.52
C GLU A 28 -22.99 -1.30 10.91
N TYR A 29 -22.81 -0.06 11.34
CA TYR A 29 -23.46 1.10 10.72
C TYR A 29 -23.10 1.22 9.23
N SER A 30 -21.84 1.02 8.85
CA SER A 30 -21.45 1.05 7.43
C SER A 30 -22.15 -0.03 6.58
N LYS A 31 -22.55 -1.16 7.20
CA LYS A 31 -23.32 -2.20 6.50
C LYS A 31 -24.76 -1.76 6.20
N SER A 32 -25.32 -0.85 7.00
CA SER A 32 -26.67 -0.30 6.78
C SER A 32 -26.76 0.70 5.62
N LEU A 33 -25.63 1.25 5.17
CA LEU A 33 -25.60 2.27 4.12
C LEU A 33 -25.89 1.73 2.72
N ALA A 34 -25.78 0.41 2.51
CA ALA A 34 -26.04 -0.25 1.23
C ALA A 34 -26.38 -1.73 1.43
N SER A 35 -27.16 -2.33 0.52
CA SER A 35 -27.46 -3.76 0.56
C SER A 35 -26.20 -4.61 0.38
N TYR A 36 -26.26 -5.88 0.78
CA TYR A 36 -25.14 -6.81 0.60
C TYR A 36 -24.69 -6.89 -0.86
N ASP A 37 -25.64 -6.91 -1.80
CA ASP A 37 -25.40 -7.00 -3.23
C ASP A 37 -24.49 -5.88 -3.76
N TYR A 38 -24.63 -4.67 -3.22
CA TYR A 38 -23.75 -3.55 -3.57
C TYR A 38 -22.45 -3.55 -2.75
N ARG A 39 -22.53 -3.86 -1.46
CA ARG A 39 -21.37 -3.79 -0.54
C ARG A 39 -20.27 -4.79 -0.87
N GLN A 40 -20.61 -5.95 -1.39
CA GLN A 40 -19.60 -6.94 -1.83
C GLN A 40 -18.66 -6.39 -2.91
N HIS A 41 -19.09 -5.38 -3.68
CA HIS A 41 -18.27 -4.73 -4.69
C HIS A 41 -17.36 -3.60 -4.15
N LEU A 42 -17.48 -3.25 -2.87
CA LEU A 42 -16.62 -2.24 -2.24
C LEU A 42 -15.23 -2.80 -1.86
N GLY A 43 -14.99 -4.10 -2.05
CA GLY A 43 -13.72 -4.75 -1.74
C GLY A 43 -13.30 -4.48 -0.29
N LEU A 44 -12.10 -3.93 -0.12
CA LEU A 44 -11.53 -3.59 1.19
C LEU A 44 -12.13 -2.34 1.82
N SER A 45 -12.83 -1.53 1.04
CA SER A 45 -13.46 -0.29 1.48
C SER A 45 -14.81 -0.50 2.13
N LYS A 46 -15.33 -1.73 2.16
CA LYS A 46 -16.56 -2.09 2.89
C LYS A 46 -16.52 -1.77 4.39
N ARG A 47 -15.33 -1.47 4.94
CA ARG A 47 -15.09 -1.13 6.35
C ARG A 47 -14.65 0.32 6.56
N PHE A 48 -14.93 1.22 5.61
CA PHE A 48 -14.37 2.58 5.63
C PHE A 48 -14.68 3.40 6.89
N LEU A 49 -15.90 3.29 7.45
CA LEU A 49 -16.26 4.04 8.67
C LEU A 49 -15.48 3.60 9.91
N LEU A 50 -15.25 2.29 10.07
CA LEU A 50 -14.37 1.77 11.10
C LEU A 50 -12.97 2.38 10.96
N GLN A 51 -12.45 2.42 9.73
CA GLN A 51 -11.14 3.00 9.45
C GLN A 51 -11.08 4.52 9.73
N TYR A 52 -12.18 5.25 9.51
CA TYR A 52 -12.28 6.67 9.86
C TYR A 52 -12.25 6.91 11.38
N GLY A 53 -12.79 5.99 12.18
CA GLY A 53 -12.66 6.07 13.63
C GLY A 53 -11.19 6.00 14.07
N HIS A 54 -10.41 5.04 13.55
CA HIS A 54 -8.95 4.99 13.79
C HIS A 54 -8.23 6.25 13.28
N MET A 55 -8.63 6.78 12.11
CA MET A 55 -8.03 7.97 11.50
C MET A 55 -8.05 9.17 12.45
N ALA A 56 -9.11 9.39 13.23
CA ALA A 56 -9.20 10.55 14.13
C ALA A 56 -8.05 10.58 15.16
N PHE A 57 -7.73 9.43 15.75
CA PHE A 57 -6.65 9.31 16.74
C PHE A 57 -5.27 9.32 16.07
N LEU A 58 -5.10 8.56 14.98
CA LEU A 58 -3.84 8.50 14.24
C LEU A 58 -3.47 9.85 13.62
N PHE A 59 -4.45 10.63 13.16
CA PHE A 59 -4.25 11.99 12.66
C PHE A 59 -3.73 12.90 13.76
N SER A 60 -4.36 12.85 14.93
CA SER A 60 -3.95 13.63 16.09
C SER A 60 -2.52 13.30 16.51
N LEU A 61 -2.16 12.01 16.58
CA LEU A 61 -0.79 11.57 16.85
C LEU A 61 0.19 12.04 15.77
N LEU A 62 -0.18 11.93 14.49
CA LEU A 62 0.64 12.36 13.36
C LEU A 62 0.95 13.86 13.45
N VAL A 63 -0.05 14.69 13.76
CA VAL A 63 0.12 16.15 13.97
C VAL A 63 1.00 16.43 15.19
N CYS A 64 0.87 15.67 16.27
CA CYS A 64 1.71 15.88 17.46
C CYS A 64 3.19 15.54 17.20
N THR A 65 3.53 14.70 16.20
CA THR A 65 4.90 14.23 15.98
C THR A 65 5.91 15.36 15.75
N LYS A 66 5.56 16.43 15.02
CA LYS A 66 6.45 17.58 14.81
C LYS A 66 6.85 18.25 16.13
N TYR A 67 5.92 18.31 17.07
CA TYR A 67 6.09 19.04 18.33
C TYR A 67 6.73 18.22 19.45
N ILE A 68 6.61 16.89 19.38
CA ILE A 68 7.20 15.97 20.37
C ILE A 68 8.65 15.66 19.99
N PHE A 69 8.89 15.33 18.72
CA PHE A 69 10.18 14.79 18.27
C PHE A 69 11.08 15.90 17.75
N THR A 70 11.38 16.87 18.62
CA THR A 70 12.37 17.92 18.36
C THR A 70 13.76 17.49 18.89
N GLY A 71 14.83 17.87 18.21
CA GLY A 71 16.21 17.59 18.64
C GLY A 71 16.85 16.35 17.99
N SER A 72 17.72 15.66 18.73
CA SER A 72 18.43 14.44 18.29
C SER A 72 18.21 13.29 19.29
N TRP A 73 17.07 12.62 19.16
CA TRP A 73 16.69 11.50 20.04
C TRP A 73 17.45 10.22 19.69
N PHE A 74 17.88 10.09 18.44
CA PHE A 74 18.58 8.91 17.94
C PHE A 74 20.02 9.26 17.61
N SER A 75 20.95 8.37 17.96
CA SER A 75 22.32 8.48 17.46
C SER A 75 22.35 8.19 15.95
N GLN A 76 23.35 8.73 15.25
CA GLN A 76 23.51 8.56 13.81
C GLN A 76 23.46 7.08 13.36
N ARG A 77 24.02 6.17 14.17
CA ARG A 77 23.97 4.73 13.91
C ARG A 77 22.54 4.18 13.95
N HIS A 78 21.74 4.60 14.93
CA HIS A 78 20.33 4.19 15.02
C HIS A 78 19.50 4.75 13.86
N SER A 79 19.66 6.02 13.52
CA SER A 79 18.99 6.63 12.35
C SER A 79 19.33 5.89 11.04
N ALA A 80 20.59 5.48 10.87
CA ALA A 80 21.00 4.69 9.70
C ALA A 80 20.29 3.32 9.66
N LEU A 81 20.21 2.61 10.79
CA LEU A 81 19.49 1.34 10.88
C LEU A 81 17.99 1.49 10.61
N ILE A 82 17.36 2.52 11.19
CA ILE A 82 15.94 2.85 10.96
C ILE A 82 15.69 3.12 9.48
N SER A 83 16.57 3.90 8.84
CA SER A 83 16.46 4.21 7.42
C SER A 83 16.59 2.96 6.54
N VAL A 84 17.55 2.08 6.87
CA VAL A 84 17.72 0.79 6.18
C VAL A 84 16.47 -0.08 6.34
N ALA A 85 15.95 -0.24 7.55
CA ALA A 85 14.74 -1.02 7.79
C ALA A 85 13.54 -0.45 7.03
N ALA A 86 13.35 0.87 7.08
CA ALA A 86 12.27 1.56 6.38
C ALA A 86 12.36 1.37 4.85
N ALA A 87 13.56 1.32 4.28
CA ALA A 87 13.75 1.08 2.84
C ALA A 87 13.21 -0.29 2.38
N TYR A 88 13.15 -1.29 3.27
CA TYR A 88 12.63 -2.63 2.96
C TYR A 88 11.14 -2.82 3.27
N THR A 89 10.46 -1.82 3.84
CA THR A 89 9.02 -1.93 4.13
C THR A 89 8.18 -2.20 2.88
N VAL A 90 8.40 -1.46 1.80
CA VAL A 90 7.66 -1.65 0.54
C VAL A 90 8.02 -2.97 -0.15
N PRO A 91 9.30 -3.39 -0.27
CA PRO A 91 9.62 -4.73 -0.75
C PRO A 91 8.96 -5.85 0.06
N VAL A 92 9.05 -5.81 1.40
CA VAL A 92 8.41 -6.82 2.25
C VAL A 92 6.89 -6.82 2.01
N PHE A 93 6.27 -5.64 1.94
CA PHE A 93 4.86 -5.51 1.59
C PHE A 93 4.51 -6.18 0.25
N ILE A 94 5.30 -5.96 -0.79
CA ILE A 94 4.99 -6.44 -2.14
C ILE A 94 5.27 -7.94 -2.30
N PHE A 95 6.28 -8.50 -1.63
CA PHE A 95 6.75 -9.85 -1.90
C PHE A 95 6.33 -10.90 -0.86
N HIS A 96 5.88 -10.51 0.33
CA HIS A 96 5.64 -11.48 1.40
C HIS A 96 4.55 -12.49 1.05
N PHE A 97 3.47 -12.11 0.39
CA PHE A 97 2.36 -13.02 0.12
C PHE A 97 2.77 -14.16 -0.84
N PRO A 98 3.33 -13.91 -2.04
CA PRO A 98 3.80 -14.98 -2.90
C PRO A 98 4.86 -15.88 -2.25
N PHE A 99 5.76 -15.29 -1.46
CA PHE A 99 6.75 -16.07 -0.72
C PHE A 99 6.14 -16.91 0.41
N LEU A 100 5.12 -16.40 1.09
CA LEU A 100 4.45 -17.11 2.18
C LEU A 100 3.85 -18.43 1.67
N TYR A 101 3.14 -18.40 0.55
CA TYR A 101 2.55 -19.61 -0.04
C TYR A 101 3.60 -20.60 -0.55
N VAL A 102 4.55 -20.15 -1.37
CA VAL A 102 5.54 -21.05 -1.97
C VAL A 102 6.49 -21.65 -0.93
N ILE A 103 6.88 -20.88 0.09
CA ILE A 103 7.74 -21.37 1.18
C ILE A 103 6.96 -22.35 2.06
N ALA A 104 5.69 -22.06 2.38
CA ALA A 104 4.84 -22.98 3.12
C ALA A 104 4.73 -24.34 2.41
N ALA A 105 4.55 -24.33 1.09
CA ALA A 105 4.52 -25.54 0.27
C ALA A 105 5.88 -26.28 0.27
N ILE A 106 7.00 -25.56 0.12
CA ILE A 106 8.35 -26.15 0.09
C ILE A 106 8.69 -26.84 1.42
N ILE A 107 8.40 -26.22 2.56
CA ILE A 107 8.75 -26.77 3.87
C ILE A 107 7.72 -27.76 4.41
N ARG A 108 6.63 -28.03 3.66
CA ARG A 108 5.46 -28.80 4.09
C ARG A 108 4.95 -28.29 5.44
N HIS A 109 4.65 -27.00 5.46
CA HIS A 109 4.35 -26.25 6.67
C HIS A 109 3.20 -26.88 7.47
N ASP A 110 3.43 -27.07 8.77
CA ASP A 110 2.39 -27.46 9.73
C ASP A 110 1.95 -26.23 10.55
N PRO A 111 0.71 -25.73 10.38
CA PRO A 111 0.23 -24.57 11.11
C PRO A 111 0.10 -24.83 12.62
N ALA A 112 0.09 -26.08 13.10
CA ALA A 112 0.07 -26.38 14.53
C ALA A 112 1.47 -26.36 15.18
N SER A 113 2.55 -26.42 14.40
CA SER A 113 3.92 -26.49 14.89
C SER A 113 4.55 -25.10 15.04
N ASN A 114 4.85 -24.68 16.28
CA ASN A 114 5.51 -23.40 16.57
C ASN A 114 6.85 -23.22 15.82
N PHE A 115 7.60 -24.31 15.64
CA PHE A 115 8.85 -24.28 14.88
C PHE A 115 8.59 -24.02 13.40
N SER A 116 7.63 -24.74 12.80
CA SER A 116 7.24 -24.56 11.40
C SER A 116 6.75 -23.13 11.13
N GLN A 117 5.90 -22.59 12.02
CA GLN A 117 5.41 -21.22 11.96
C GLN A 117 6.55 -20.18 12.02
N THR A 118 7.46 -20.33 13.00
CA THR A 118 8.60 -19.43 13.14
C THR A 118 9.52 -19.49 11.92
N LEU A 119 9.77 -20.69 11.41
CA LEU A 119 10.58 -20.92 10.22
C LEU A 119 9.95 -20.29 8.98
N LEU A 120 8.63 -20.49 8.77
CA LEU A 120 7.88 -19.92 7.66
C LEU A 120 7.95 -18.38 7.67
N LEU A 121 7.67 -17.75 8.82
CA LEU A 121 7.71 -16.29 8.96
C LEU A 121 9.12 -15.74 8.72
N GLY A 122 10.14 -16.39 9.29
CA GLY A 122 11.54 -16.01 9.13
C GLY A 122 12.01 -16.11 7.68
N LEU A 123 11.76 -17.24 7.01
CA LEU A 123 12.13 -17.47 5.62
C LEU A 123 11.38 -16.53 4.67
N THR A 124 10.07 -16.30 4.88
CA THR A 124 9.26 -15.37 4.08
C THR A 124 9.80 -13.94 4.18
N THR A 125 10.12 -13.49 5.40
CA THR A 125 10.69 -12.16 5.62
C THR A 125 12.06 -12.03 4.96
N ALA A 126 12.95 -13.02 5.14
CA ALA A 126 14.28 -13.03 4.54
C ALA A 126 14.23 -13.04 3.01
N ALA A 127 13.36 -13.86 2.40
CA ALA A 127 13.16 -13.93 0.96
C ALA A 127 12.64 -12.61 0.40
N SER A 128 11.70 -11.96 1.10
CA SER A 128 11.16 -10.67 0.69
C SER A 128 12.21 -9.54 0.75
N ILE A 129 13.07 -9.54 1.77
CA ILE A 129 14.22 -8.62 1.86
C ILE A 129 15.21 -8.87 0.73
N ALA A 130 15.52 -10.15 0.45
CA ALA A 130 16.44 -10.53 -0.63
C ALA A 130 15.90 -10.09 -2.01
N ALA A 131 14.61 -10.30 -2.29
CA ALA A 131 13.95 -9.82 -3.50
C ALA A 131 13.97 -8.28 -3.59
N GLY A 132 13.73 -7.59 -2.47
CA GLY A 132 13.87 -6.14 -2.38
C GLY A 132 15.28 -5.66 -2.73
N LYS A 133 16.30 -6.32 -2.19
CA LYS A 133 17.71 -6.02 -2.50
C LYS A 133 18.01 -6.24 -3.98
N ALA A 134 17.52 -7.32 -4.58
CA ALA A 134 17.65 -7.57 -6.02
C ALA A 134 16.98 -6.45 -6.84
N CYS A 135 15.78 -6.00 -6.46
CA CYS A 135 15.11 -4.88 -7.12
C CYS A 135 15.91 -3.58 -7.00
N LEU A 136 16.52 -3.30 -5.85
CA LEU A 136 17.39 -2.14 -5.65
C LEU A 136 18.65 -2.19 -6.55
N LEU A 137 19.20 -3.38 -6.82
CA LEU A 137 20.29 -3.56 -7.78
C LEU A 137 19.84 -3.29 -9.23
N LEU A 138 18.57 -3.56 -9.56
CA LEU A 138 17.99 -3.26 -10.87
C LEU A 138 17.60 -1.79 -11.02
N LYS A 139 17.33 -1.09 -9.92
CA LYS A 139 16.83 0.29 -9.90
C LYS A 139 17.64 1.28 -10.75
N PRO A 140 19.00 1.26 -10.81
CA PRO A 140 19.75 2.16 -11.68
C PRO A 140 19.41 2.02 -13.18
N ARG A 141 19.05 0.81 -13.64
CA ARG A 141 18.61 0.57 -15.02
C ARG A 141 17.25 1.21 -15.27
N PHE A 142 16.30 0.99 -14.36
CA PHE A 142 15.00 1.66 -14.40
C PHE A 142 15.13 3.19 -14.34
N ASP A 143 16.01 3.72 -13.50
CA ASP A 143 16.25 5.16 -13.40
C ASP A 143 16.90 5.74 -14.66
N ARG A 144 17.71 4.97 -15.39
CA ARG A 144 18.24 5.37 -16.70
C ARG A 144 17.11 5.48 -17.73
N VAL A 145 16.24 4.48 -17.82
CA VAL A 145 15.08 4.50 -18.73
C VAL A 145 14.15 5.67 -18.41
N LYS A 146 13.86 5.89 -17.13
CA LYS A 146 13.08 7.05 -16.66
C LYS A 146 13.69 8.37 -17.08
N ARG A 147 14.99 8.55 -16.87
CA ARG A 147 15.71 9.78 -17.27
C ARG A 147 15.60 9.99 -18.76
N CYS A 148 15.99 9.02 -19.58
CA CYS A 148 15.88 9.12 -21.04
C CYS A 148 14.46 9.49 -21.51
N TYR A 149 13.42 8.95 -20.87
CA TYR A 149 12.03 9.30 -21.18
C TYR A 149 11.65 10.73 -20.74
N LEU A 150 12.02 11.12 -19.52
CA LEU A 150 11.75 12.47 -19.01
C LEU A 150 12.55 13.54 -19.76
N ASP A 151 13.77 13.25 -20.18
CA ASP A 151 14.63 14.16 -20.92
C ASP A 151 14.04 14.41 -22.32
N ARG A 152 13.52 13.37 -22.99
CA ARG A 152 12.75 13.52 -24.24
C ARG A 152 11.50 14.39 -24.07
N ILE A 153 10.77 14.24 -22.97
CA ILE A 153 9.59 15.07 -22.67
C ILE A 153 10.01 16.51 -22.34
N ASN A 154 11.08 16.71 -21.57
CA ASN A 154 11.57 18.03 -21.19
C ASN A 154 12.11 18.79 -22.41
N LEU A 155 12.97 18.17 -23.22
CA LEU A 155 13.51 18.77 -24.44
C LEU A 155 12.41 19.23 -25.41
N ARG A 156 11.32 18.44 -25.51
CA ARG A 156 10.17 18.81 -26.34
C ARG A 156 9.42 20.04 -25.83
N ASN A 157 9.37 20.25 -24.51
CA ASN A 157 8.55 21.29 -23.90
C ASN A 157 9.35 22.54 -23.48
N ASN A 158 10.63 22.40 -23.12
CA ASN A 158 11.51 23.45 -22.64
C ASN A 158 12.98 23.14 -23.02
N PRO A 159 13.43 23.51 -24.23
CA PRO A 159 14.77 23.19 -24.72
C PRO A 159 15.94 23.74 -23.87
N GLY A 160 15.68 24.72 -22.99
CA GLY A 160 16.69 25.36 -22.13
C GLY A 160 16.59 25.06 -20.64
N ALA A 161 15.73 24.13 -20.20
CA ALA A 161 15.63 23.79 -18.78
C ALA A 161 16.82 22.92 -18.35
N PRO A 162 17.52 23.24 -17.23
CA PRO A 162 18.67 22.47 -16.79
C PRO A 162 18.29 21.02 -16.50
N ASP A 163 19.13 20.12 -17.01
CA ASP A 163 18.96 18.68 -16.87
C ASP A 163 19.19 18.25 -15.41
N SER A 164 18.30 17.40 -14.90
CA SER A 164 18.49 16.53 -13.73
C SER A 164 18.48 17.08 -12.29
N GLY A 165 18.53 18.39 -12.04
CA GLY A 165 18.30 18.93 -10.69
C GLY A 165 16.85 19.35 -10.50
N SER A 166 16.05 18.68 -9.67
CA SER A 166 14.85 19.39 -9.18
C SER A 166 15.36 20.51 -8.27
N ALA A 167 15.29 21.76 -8.73
CA ALA A 167 15.31 22.88 -7.81
C ALA A 167 14.32 22.52 -6.69
N ILE A 168 14.82 22.37 -5.47
CA ILE A 168 13.94 22.18 -4.33
C ILE A 168 13.29 23.54 -4.15
N ARG A 169 11.97 23.58 -4.03
CA ARG A 169 11.29 24.82 -3.71
C ARG A 169 11.78 25.31 -2.35
N ASP A 170 12.27 26.54 -2.27
CA ASP A 170 12.78 27.13 -1.04
C ASP A 170 11.69 27.22 0.05
N ASP A 171 10.41 27.26 -0.35
CA ASP A 171 9.26 27.25 0.54
C ASP A 171 8.81 25.84 1.00
N ALA A 172 9.48 24.77 0.56
CA ALA A 172 9.11 23.42 0.97
C ALA A 172 9.55 23.14 2.42
N MET A 173 8.70 22.42 3.16
CA MET A 173 8.99 22.11 4.55
C MET A 173 10.25 21.24 4.70
N MET A 174 11.13 21.66 5.60
CA MET A 174 12.25 20.83 6.07
C MET A 174 11.77 19.97 7.24
N MET A 175 11.85 18.65 7.07
CA MET A 175 11.50 17.70 8.11
C MET A 175 12.73 17.45 8.99
N ALA A 176 12.59 17.60 10.30
CA ALA A 176 13.66 17.29 11.25
C ALA A 176 14.05 15.80 11.15
N ALA A 177 15.33 15.49 11.39
CA ALA A 177 15.84 14.11 11.31
C ALA A 177 15.09 13.16 12.26
N THR A 178 14.85 13.58 13.50
CA THR A 178 14.07 12.82 14.49
C THR A 178 12.63 12.56 14.05
N GLN A 179 11.97 13.56 13.46
CA GLN A 179 10.62 13.37 12.92
C GLN A 179 10.64 12.36 11.77
N SER A 180 11.64 12.43 10.89
CA SER A 180 11.83 11.46 9.82
C SER A 180 12.03 10.03 10.35
N ASP A 181 12.86 9.88 11.38
CA ASP A 181 13.14 8.59 12.01
C ASP A 181 11.89 8.00 12.66
N MET A 182 11.10 8.82 13.37
CA MET A 182 9.83 8.35 13.94
C MET A 182 8.82 7.95 12.87
N MET A 183 8.69 8.72 11.79
CA MET A 183 7.84 8.32 10.66
C MET A 183 8.30 7.00 10.03
N ASN A 184 9.61 6.76 9.96
CA ASN A 184 10.18 5.51 9.46
C ASN A 184 9.93 4.34 10.43
N ILE A 185 10.05 4.54 11.73
CA ILE A 185 9.68 3.54 12.74
C ILE A 185 8.21 3.16 12.59
N VAL A 186 7.29 4.12 12.48
CA VAL A 186 5.86 3.83 12.33
C VAL A 186 5.59 3.05 11.03
N LYS A 187 6.29 3.35 9.92
CA LYS A 187 6.19 2.53 8.70
C LYS A 187 6.64 1.09 8.92
N VAL A 188 7.78 0.89 9.59
CA VAL A 188 8.32 -0.44 9.88
C VAL A 188 7.34 -1.21 10.76
N LEU A 189 6.83 -0.58 11.83
CA LEU A 189 5.82 -1.18 12.70
C LEU A 189 4.55 -1.53 11.93
N ALA A 190 3.97 -0.59 11.18
CA ALA A 190 2.77 -0.84 10.39
C ALA A 190 2.99 -1.99 9.39
N MET A 191 4.16 -2.06 8.74
CA MET A 191 4.49 -3.15 7.83
C MET A 191 4.54 -4.49 8.57
N SER A 192 5.27 -4.55 9.68
CA SER A 192 5.35 -5.75 10.50
C SER A 192 3.97 -6.22 10.94
N THR A 193 3.10 -5.29 11.34
CA THR A 193 1.71 -5.60 11.65
C THR A 193 1.00 -6.23 10.46
N ILE A 194 1.07 -5.64 9.24
CA ILE A 194 0.44 -6.24 8.06
C ILE A 194 0.96 -7.65 7.77
N LEU A 195 2.28 -7.85 7.81
CA LEU A 195 2.89 -9.15 7.62
C LEU A 195 2.35 -10.17 8.64
N LEU A 196 2.30 -9.79 9.91
CA LEU A 196 1.79 -10.65 10.99
C LEU A 196 0.29 -10.95 10.83
N GLY A 197 -0.51 -10.00 10.37
CA GLY A 197 -1.95 -10.24 10.17
C GLY A 197 -2.29 -11.08 8.95
N HIS A 198 -1.42 -11.12 7.94
CA HIS A 198 -1.52 -12.12 6.87
C HIS A 198 -0.97 -13.48 7.31
N PHE A 199 0.08 -13.47 8.14
CA PHE A 199 0.63 -14.68 8.73
C PHE A 199 -0.35 -15.34 9.71
N SER A 200 -1.22 -14.58 10.37
CA SER A 200 -2.25 -15.09 11.29
C SER A 200 -3.44 -15.75 10.59
N PHE A 201 -3.39 -15.98 9.27
CA PHE A 201 -4.39 -16.81 8.62
C PHE A 201 -4.22 -18.25 9.11
N ASP A 202 -5.33 -18.94 9.34
CA ASP A 202 -5.38 -20.31 9.89
C ASP A 202 -4.60 -21.34 9.06
N VAL A 203 -4.44 -21.09 7.76
CA VAL A 203 -3.58 -21.92 6.88
C VAL A 203 -2.08 -21.78 7.22
N PHE A 204 -1.66 -20.68 7.83
CA PHE A 204 -0.26 -20.40 8.15
C PHE A 204 0.05 -20.42 9.64
N SER A 205 -0.92 -20.10 10.51
CA SER A 205 -0.64 -19.96 11.93
C SER A 205 -1.86 -20.27 12.80
N THR A 206 -1.60 -20.93 13.92
CA THR A 206 -2.56 -21.08 15.04
C THR A 206 -2.25 -20.11 16.18
N TRP A 207 -1.34 -19.15 15.99
CA TRP A 207 -1.00 -18.18 17.02
C TRP A 207 -2.15 -17.19 17.23
N GLU A 208 -2.70 -17.19 18.45
CA GLU A 208 -3.62 -16.17 18.89
C GLU A 208 -2.87 -14.88 19.21
N MET A 209 -2.84 -13.96 18.25
CA MET A 209 -2.26 -12.63 18.42
C MET A 209 -3.39 -11.63 18.70
N PRO A 210 -3.45 -11.00 19.88
CA PRO A 210 -4.49 -10.01 20.19
C PRO A 210 -4.53 -8.89 19.15
N GLY A 211 -5.69 -8.71 18.50
CA GLY A 211 -5.89 -7.73 17.43
C GLY A 211 -5.55 -8.23 16.01
N PHE A 212 -5.22 -9.51 15.86
CA PHE A 212 -4.93 -10.17 14.58
C PHE A 212 -5.82 -11.41 14.45
N ASP A 213 -7.09 -11.19 14.14
CA ASP A 213 -8.16 -12.20 14.10
C ASP A 213 -8.35 -12.78 12.69
N GLY A 214 -7.24 -13.07 11.99
CA GLY A 214 -7.26 -13.54 10.60
C GLY A 214 -7.83 -12.53 9.59
N ASN A 215 -8.21 -11.32 10.04
CA ASN A 215 -8.47 -10.18 9.20
C ASN A 215 -7.26 -9.26 9.25
N ALA A 216 -6.79 -8.76 8.10
CA ALA A 216 -5.67 -7.83 8.01
C ALA A 216 -5.75 -6.77 9.13
N PRO A 217 -4.62 -6.43 9.79
CA PRO A 217 -4.64 -5.68 11.03
C PRO A 217 -5.28 -4.32 10.79
N ARG A 218 -6.48 -4.16 11.35
CA ARG A 218 -7.45 -3.17 10.89
C ARG A 218 -6.98 -1.73 11.10
N PHE A 219 -6.06 -1.53 12.04
CA PHE A 219 -5.44 -0.25 12.37
C PHE A 219 -4.18 0.09 11.55
N ALA A 220 -3.50 -0.92 10.97
CA ALA A 220 -2.26 -0.68 10.22
C ALA A 220 -2.52 -0.01 8.87
N VAL A 221 -3.65 -0.34 8.23
CA VAL A 221 -4.06 0.22 6.93
C VAL A 221 -4.25 1.76 6.99
N PRO A 222 -5.03 2.33 7.93
CA PRO A 222 -5.09 3.78 8.11
C PRO A 222 -3.71 4.43 8.28
N ALA A 223 -2.85 3.87 9.14
CA ALA A 223 -1.51 4.41 9.37
C ALA A 223 -0.67 4.45 8.07
N PHE A 224 -0.72 3.38 7.27
CA PHE A 224 -0.05 3.33 5.98
C PHE A 224 -0.53 4.40 5.00
N PHE A 225 -1.85 4.55 4.85
CA PHE A 225 -2.42 5.56 3.95
C PHE A 225 -2.03 6.97 4.39
N MET A 226 -2.15 7.27 5.68
CA MET A 226 -1.82 8.58 6.24
C MET A 226 -0.35 8.93 6.07
N ILE A 227 0.55 8.02 6.42
CA ILE A 227 1.98 8.26 6.23
C ILE A 227 2.32 8.41 4.75
N SER A 228 1.71 7.59 3.89
CA SER A 228 1.91 7.70 2.44
C SER A 228 1.43 9.05 1.91
N GLY A 229 0.28 9.54 2.37
CA GLY A 229 -0.23 10.87 2.04
C GLY A 229 0.70 12.00 2.48
N TYR A 230 1.21 11.90 3.70
CA TYR A 230 2.19 12.84 4.25
C TYR A 230 3.44 12.95 3.37
N PHE A 231 4.07 11.82 3.03
CA PHE A 231 5.26 11.79 2.17
C PHE A 231 4.96 12.13 0.70
N ALA A 232 3.77 11.79 0.21
CA ALA A 232 3.33 12.18 -1.12
C ALA A 232 3.23 13.70 -1.21
N MET A 233 2.56 14.34 -0.26
CA MET A 233 2.44 15.79 -0.21
C MET A 233 3.81 16.48 -0.06
N LEU A 234 4.65 16.02 0.88
CA LEU A 234 6.03 16.52 1.04
C LEU A 234 6.81 16.46 -0.28
N SER A 235 6.76 15.34 -0.99
CA SER A 235 7.53 15.21 -2.22
C SER A 235 6.87 15.87 -3.43
N VAL A 236 5.55 16.15 -3.42
CA VAL A 236 4.91 17.03 -4.43
C VAL A 236 5.39 18.46 -4.19
N ASP A 237 5.37 18.92 -2.93
CA ASP A 237 5.80 20.27 -2.54
C ASP A 237 7.27 20.54 -2.86
N ARG A 238 8.14 19.51 -2.76
CA ARG A 238 9.57 19.62 -3.14
C ARG A 238 9.84 19.50 -4.64
N THR A 239 8.90 19.02 -5.45
CA THR A 239 9.16 18.77 -6.86
C THR A 239 8.76 19.97 -7.71
N VAL A 240 9.74 20.61 -8.34
CA VAL A 240 9.51 21.60 -9.40
C VAL A 240 9.29 20.88 -10.75
N GLY A 241 8.23 21.24 -11.45
CA GLY A 241 7.94 20.73 -12.79
C GLY A 241 6.46 20.81 -13.17
N ASN A 242 6.17 20.46 -14.42
CA ASN A 242 4.79 20.32 -14.89
C ASN A 242 4.12 19.07 -14.30
N ILE A 243 2.79 19.04 -14.34
CA ILE A 243 1.97 17.95 -13.82
C ILE A 243 2.39 16.57 -14.35
N THR A 244 2.66 16.45 -15.65
CA THR A 244 3.05 15.20 -16.31
C THR A 244 4.35 14.64 -15.75
N LYS A 245 5.37 15.49 -15.56
CA LYS A 245 6.66 15.10 -14.97
C LYS A 245 6.48 14.56 -13.55
N VAL A 246 5.62 15.21 -12.75
CA VAL A 246 5.34 14.77 -11.37
C VAL A 246 4.63 13.43 -11.36
N ILE A 247 3.59 13.23 -12.20
CA ILE A 247 2.87 11.95 -12.33
C ILE A 247 3.83 10.83 -12.73
N LEU A 248 4.62 11.02 -13.79
CA LEU A 248 5.56 10.02 -14.27
C LEU A 248 6.62 9.67 -13.22
N LYS A 249 7.17 10.67 -12.52
CA LYS A 249 8.13 10.44 -11.44
C LYS A 249 7.54 9.56 -10.33
N ARG A 250 6.26 9.75 -9.98
CA ARG A 250 5.57 8.95 -8.97
C ARG A 250 5.29 7.53 -9.43
N TYR A 251 4.68 7.39 -10.60
CA TYR A 251 4.38 6.09 -11.19
C TYR A 251 5.66 5.25 -11.31
N TRP A 252 6.72 5.84 -11.88
CA TRP A 252 7.99 5.13 -12.05
C TRP A 252 8.71 4.78 -10.75
N SER A 253 8.43 5.48 -9.65
CA SER A 253 9.09 5.22 -8.37
C SER A 253 8.79 3.82 -7.79
N LEU A 254 7.76 3.14 -8.29
CA LEU A 254 7.38 1.79 -7.87
C LEU A 254 7.61 0.72 -8.95
N VAL A 255 7.75 1.12 -10.22
CA VAL A 255 7.88 0.19 -11.36
C VAL A 255 9.04 -0.80 -11.19
N TYR A 256 10.16 -0.38 -10.59
CA TYR A 256 11.32 -1.25 -10.36
C TYR A 256 11.05 -2.38 -9.35
N LEU A 257 9.99 -2.27 -8.54
CA LEU A 257 9.50 -3.33 -7.63
C LEU A 257 8.36 -4.10 -8.26
N VAL A 258 7.39 -3.39 -8.86
CA VAL A 258 6.18 -3.98 -9.42
C VAL A 258 6.48 -4.89 -10.60
N VAL A 259 7.35 -4.49 -11.52
CA VAL A 259 7.67 -5.34 -12.69
C VAL A 259 8.32 -6.66 -12.28
N PRO A 260 9.38 -6.69 -11.45
CA PRO A 260 9.92 -7.96 -10.93
C PRO A 260 8.88 -8.79 -10.18
N MET A 261 8.02 -8.16 -9.36
CA MET A 261 6.95 -8.89 -8.68
C MET A 261 5.98 -9.54 -9.67
N LEU A 262 5.49 -8.81 -10.67
CA LEU A 262 4.54 -9.37 -11.65
C LEU A 262 5.14 -10.48 -12.51
N LEU A 263 6.47 -10.52 -12.66
CA LEU A 263 7.18 -11.62 -13.32
C LEU A 263 7.39 -12.81 -12.39
N LEU A 264 7.68 -12.56 -11.12
CA LEU A 264 8.04 -13.59 -10.14
C LEU A 264 6.82 -14.31 -9.59
N THR A 265 5.74 -13.60 -9.26
CA THR A 265 4.56 -14.17 -8.59
C THR A 265 3.95 -15.35 -9.37
N PRO A 266 3.69 -15.28 -10.69
CA PRO A 266 3.12 -16.41 -11.41
C PRO A 266 4.00 -17.66 -11.39
N VAL A 267 5.33 -17.47 -11.37
CA VAL A 267 6.30 -18.56 -11.28
C VAL A 267 6.29 -19.19 -9.89
N LEU A 268 6.28 -18.36 -8.84
CA LEU A 268 6.18 -18.85 -7.45
C LEU A 268 4.85 -19.57 -7.21
N ASP A 269 3.75 -19.05 -7.74
CA ASP A 269 2.43 -19.67 -7.65
C ASP A 269 2.40 -21.03 -8.35
N ALA A 270 2.98 -21.12 -9.55
CA ALA A 270 3.07 -22.40 -10.27
C ALA A 270 3.88 -23.44 -9.50
N ILE A 271 5.02 -23.03 -8.91
CA ILE A 271 5.85 -23.93 -8.09
C ILE A 271 5.08 -24.36 -6.83
N GLY A 272 4.56 -23.40 -6.06
CA GLY A 272 3.87 -23.71 -4.81
C GLY A 272 2.64 -24.58 -5.03
N PHE A 273 1.82 -24.27 -6.05
CA PHE A 273 0.66 -25.09 -6.40
C PHE A 273 1.05 -26.51 -6.81
N SER A 274 2.16 -26.70 -7.53
CA SER A 274 2.63 -28.04 -7.92
C SER A 274 3.09 -28.89 -6.73
N LEU A 275 3.50 -28.26 -5.63
CA LEU A 275 3.99 -28.91 -4.42
C LEU A 275 2.85 -29.20 -3.43
N ASP A 276 1.94 -28.24 -3.24
CA ASP A 276 0.80 -28.36 -2.33
C ASP A 276 -0.40 -27.55 -2.88
N PRO A 277 -1.27 -28.17 -3.69
CA PRO A 277 -2.46 -27.53 -4.22
C PRO A 277 -3.44 -27.05 -3.13
N ALA A 278 -3.50 -27.74 -1.98
CA ALA A 278 -4.49 -27.47 -0.94
C ALA A 278 -4.25 -26.12 -0.24
N LEU A 279 -2.98 -25.71 -0.12
CA LEU A 279 -2.63 -24.37 0.38
C LEU A 279 -3.25 -23.25 -0.48
N TYR A 280 -3.43 -23.49 -1.77
CA TYR A 280 -3.90 -22.47 -2.70
C TYR A 280 -5.43 -22.42 -2.84
N ASP A 281 -6.18 -23.35 -2.25
CA ASP A 281 -7.66 -23.42 -2.33
C ASP A 281 -8.36 -22.16 -1.81
N ARG A 282 -7.73 -21.49 -0.85
CA ARG A 282 -8.27 -20.31 -0.17
C ARG A 282 -7.91 -19.00 -0.87
N VAL A 283 -6.98 -19.05 -1.81
CA VAL A 283 -6.72 -17.89 -2.64
C VAL A 283 -7.89 -17.81 -3.61
N VAL A 284 -8.65 -16.72 -3.58
CA VAL A 284 -9.82 -16.44 -4.46
C VAL A 284 -9.50 -16.63 -5.97
N TYR A 285 -8.21 -16.74 -6.27
CA TYR A 285 -7.58 -17.04 -7.55
C TYR A 285 -7.63 -18.53 -8.01
N PHE A 286 -7.81 -19.51 -7.11
CA PHE A 286 -7.88 -20.94 -7.42
C PHE A 286 -9.25 -21.51 -6.99
N ASP A 287 -10.01 -22.04 -7.94
CA ASP A 287 -11.27 -22.76 -7.68
C ASP A 287 -10.98 -24.27 -7.80
N ILE A 288 -10.60 -24.91 -6.69
CA ILE A 288 -10.23 -26.34 -6.67
C ILE A 288 -11.46 -27.24 -6.89
N GLY A 289 -12.67 -26.73 -6.62
CA GLY A 289 -13.94 -27.42 -6.85
C GLY A 289 -14.20 -27.80 -8.31
N LYS A 290 -13.34 -27.38 -9.25
CA LYS A 290 -13.42 -27.71 -10.69
C LYS A 290 -12.26 -28.57 -11.22
N GLU A 291 -11.46 -29.22 -10.36
CA GLU A 291 -10.39 -30.17 -10.76
C GLU A 291 -9.45 -29.65 -11.86
N ARG A 292 -9.21 -28.34 -11.91
CA ARG A 292 -8.42 -27.71 -12.97
C ARG A 292 -7.25 -26.95 -12.35
N LEU A 293 -6.16 -26.87 -13.12
CA LEU A 293 -5.05 -25.91 -12.93
C LEU A 293 -5.58 -24.54 -12.45
N PRO A 294 -4.74 -23.69 -11.81
CA PRO A 294 -5.07 -22.31 -11.46
C PRO A 294 -6.08 -21.72 -12.45
N ALA A 295 -7.14 -21.06 -11.98
CA ALA A 295 -8.22 -20.56 -12.85
C ALA A 295 -7.71 -19.62 -13.97
N LEU A 296 -6.45 -19.20 -13.87
CA LEU A 296 -5.71 -18.40 -14.82
C LEU A 296 -4.91 -19.20 -15.87
N LEU A 297 -4.59 -20.48 -15.63
CA LEU A 297 -3.96 -21.42 -16.56
C LEU A 297 -4.93 -22.45 -17.15
N SER A 298 -6.17 -22.51 -16.66
CA SER A 298 -7.20 -23.43 -17.16
C SER A 298 -8.29 -22.71 -17.96
N GLY A 299 -8.81 -23.40 -18.99
CA GLY A 299 -9.86 -22.89 -19.88
C GLY A 299 -9.33 -22.13 -21.10
N SER A 300 -10.22 -21.86 -22.06
CA SER A 300 -9.91 -21.11 -23.30
C SER A 300 -9.42 -19.69 -23.05
N ASP A 301 -9.83 -19.11 -21.92
CA ASP A 301 -9.58 -17.70 -21.59
C ASP A 301 -8.26 -17.48 -20.84
N ALA A 302 -7.59 -18.57 -20.43
CA ALA A 302 -6.35 -18.54 -19.66
C ALA A 302 -5.27 -17.67 -20.32
N LEU A 303 -5.14 -17.77 -21.65
CA LEU A 303 -4.14 -17.05 -22.43
C LEU A 303 -4.29 -15.52 -22.35
N TRP A 304 -5.52 -15.01 -22.23
CA TRP A 304 -5.76 -13.56 -22.14
C TRP A 304 -5.76 -13.03 -20.71
N ARG A 305 -6.03 -13.89 -19.72
CA ARG A 305 -6.06 -13.49 -18.31
C ARG A 305 -4.68 -13.08 -17.79
N ILE A 306 -3.60 -13.80 -18.13
CA ILE A 306 -2.23 -13.41 -17.75
C ILE A 306 -1.88 -11.99 -18.22
N PRO A 307 -1.90 -11.68 -19.54
CA PRO A 307 -1.53 -10.35 -20.01
C PRO A 307 -2.50 -9.28 -19.51
N PHE A 308 -3.80 -9.59 -19.38
CA PHE A 308 -4.77 -8.66 -18.80
C PHE A 308 -4.43 -8.31 -17.35
N THR A 309 -4.29 -9.31 -16.47
CA THR A 309 -3.88 -9.11 -15.06
C THR A 309 -2.56 -8.35 -14.98
N TRP A 310 -1.58 -8.72 -15.82
CA TRP A 310 -0.28 -8.04 -15.83
C TRP A 310 -0.40 -6.56 -16.20
N ILE A 311 -1.19 -6.23 -17.23
CA ILE A 311 -1.43 -4.85 -17.66
C ILE A 311 -2.21 -4.09 -16.59
N THR A 312 -3.28 -4.66 -16.04
CA THR A 312 -4.08 -3.97 -15.01
C THR A 312 -3.27 -3.73 -13.75
N SER A 313 -2.46 -4.70 -13.31
CA SER A 313 -1.55 -4.56 -12.17
C SER A 313 -0.47 -3.53 -12.42
N LEU A 314 0.15 -3.55 -13.61
CA LEU A 314 1.14 -2.53 -13.95
C LEU A 314 0.52 -1.12 -13.93
N LEU A 315 -0.72 -0.98 -14.39
CA LEU A 315 -1.45 0.29 -14.39
C LEU A 315 -2.13 0.61 -13.04
N TYR A 316 -2.05 -0.26 -12.04
CA TYR A 316 -2.69 -0.12 -10.73
C TYR A 316 -4.23 0.00 -10.81
N LEU A 317 -4.84 -0.72 -11.74
CA LEU A 317 -6.27 -0.64 -12.05
C LEU A 317 -7.10 -1.77 -11.44
N ASN A 318 -6.49 -2.68 -10.69
CA ASN A 318 -7.11 -3.92 -10.21
C ASN A 318 -8.40 -3.70 -9.42
N GLU A 319 -8.48 -2.58 -8.69
CA GLU A 319 -9.58 -2.27 -7.77
C GLU A 319 -10.64 -1.34 -8.38
N ILE A 320 -10.52 -0.96 -9.67
CA ILE A 320 -11.49 -0.04 -10.27
C ILE A 320 -12.85 -0.70 -10.44
N TRP A 321 -13.91 0.02 -10.07
CA TRP A 321 -15.29 -0.47 -10.18
C TRP A 321 -15.76 -0.71 -11.63
N LEU A 322 -15.09 -0.14 -12.64
CA LEU A 322 -15.44 -0.34 -14.04
C LEU A 322 -15.33 -1.80 -14.47
N PHE A 323 -14.42 -2.58 -13.87
CA PHE A 323 -14.33 -4.01 -14.14
C PHE A 323 -15.53 -4.80 -13.58
N ASN A 324 -16.09 -4.35 -12.45
CA ASN A 324 -17.32 -4.90 -11.90
C ASN A 324 -18.50 -4.59 -12.83
N LEU A 325 -18.63 -3.33 -13.29
CA LEU A 325 -19.70 -2.91 -14.19
C LEU A 325 -19.63 -3.60 -15.55
N ALA A 326 -18.42 -3.86 -16.06
CA ALA A 326 -18.21 -4.55 -17.32
C ALA A 326 -18.42 -6.08 -17.25
N GLY A 327 -18.77 -6.63 -16.08
CA GLY A 327 -18.92 -8.07 -15.88
C GLY A 327 -17.63 -8.86 -16.09
N VAL A 328 -16.48 -8.18 -16.15
CA VAL A 328 -15.15 -8.80 -16.25
C VAL A 328 -14.81 -9.53 -14.95
N ASN A 329 -15.55 -9.23 -13.88
CA ASN A 329 -15.29 -9.72 -12.56
C ASN A 329 -16.34 -10.74 -12.07
N PRO A 330 -16.15 -12.04 -12.33
CA PRO A 330 -16.83 -13.08 -11.56
C PRO A 330 -16.29 -13.18 -10.11
N LEU A 331 -15.18 -12.49 -9.79
CA LEU A 331 -14.59 -12.46 -8.45
C LEU A 331 -15.07 -11.20 -7.71
N LEU A 332 -15.52 -11.35 -6.49
CA LEU A 332 -16.11 -10.25 -5.70
C LEU A 332 -15.02 -9.25 -5.26
N GLY A 333 -14.66 -8.25 -6.08
CA GLY A 333 -13.91 -7.08 -5.59
C GLY A 333 -12.84 -6.47 -6.49
N GLY A 334 -12.22 -7.22 -7.41
CA GLY A 334 -11.26 -6.66 -8.37
C GLY A 334 -10.56 -7.71 -9.21
N VAL A 335 -9.63 -7.29 -10.08
CA VAL A 335 -8.71 -8.20 -10.78
C VAL A 335 -7.53 -8.49 -9.83
N HIS A 336 -7.43 -9.67 -9.22
CA HIS A 336 -6.33 -9.94 -8.29
C HIS A 336 -4.97 -9.98 -9.00
N SER A 337 -3.90 -9.55 -8.32
CA SER A 337 -2.52 -9.62 -8.83
C SER A 337 -1.89 -10.97 -8.56
N PHE A 338 -2.45 -12.02 -9.16
CA PHE A 338 -2.08 -13.42 -8.87
C PHE A 338 -2.35 -13.73 -7.38
N SER A 339 -1.52 -14.52 -6.70
CA SER A 339 -1.64 -14.73 -5.25
C SER A 339 -1.30 -13.49 -4.40
N ASN A 340 -0.81 -12.40 -5.00
CA ASN A 340 -0.34 -11.23 -4.24
C ASN A 340 -1.50 -10.34 -3.80
N GLU A 341 -2.25 -10.78 -2.79
CA GLU A 341 -3.35 -10.03 -2.20
C GLU A 341 -2.89 -8.63 -1.78
N ALA A 342 -1.75 -8.51 -1.10
CA ALA A 342 -1.21 -7.24 -0.61
C ALA A 342 -1.05 -6.17 -1.71
N PHE A 343 -0.95 -6.54 -2.99
CA PHE A 343 -0.83 -5.58 -4.09
C PHE A 343 -1.97 -4.54 -4.13
N TRP A 344 -3.16 -4.88 -3.62
CA TRP A 344 -4.33 -4.00 -3.58
C TRP A 344 -3.98 -2.58 -3.10
N PHE A 345 -3.11 -2.43 -2.10
CA PHE A 345 -2.77 -1.13 -1.52
C PHE A 345 -2.17 -0.18 -2.56
N LEU A 346 -1.39 -0.69 -3.51
CA LEU A 346 -0.81 0.11 -4.58
C LEU A 346 -1.88 0.63 -5.55
N CYS A 347 -2.95 -0.14 -5.74
CA CYS A 347 -4.13 0.23 -6.54
C CYS A 347 -4.94 1.36 -5.91
N TYR A 348 -4.81 1.60 -4.61
CA TYR A 348 -5.36 2.79 -3.95
C TYR A 348 -4.34 3.93 -3.94
N LEU A 349 -3.09 3.62 -3.59
CA LEU A 349 -2.02 4.61 -3.45
C LEU A 349 -1.79 5.43 -4.72
N MET A 350 -1.74 4.78 -5.89
CA MET A 350 -1.44 5.45 -7.15
C MET A 350 -2.55 6.41 -7.60
N PRO A 351 -3.83 6.02 -7.61
CA PRO A 351 -4.94 6.95 -7.82
C PRO A 351 -4.97 8.11 -6.83
N PHE A 352 -4.74 7.88 -5.53
CA PHE A 352 -4.72 8.96 -4.54
C PHE A 352 -3.60 9.97 -4.80
N GLN A 353 -2.41 9.50 -5.20
CA GLN A 353 -1.34 10.37 -5.64
C GLN A 353 -1.71 11.16 -6.89
N LEU A 354 -2.42 10.55 -7.85
CA LEU A 354 -2.89 11.24 -9.05
C LEU A 354 -3.90 12.35 -8.71
N ILE A 355 -4.89 12.06 -7.85
CA ILE A 355 -5.85 13.05 -7.33
C ILE A 355 -5.09 14.20 -6.66
N LEU A 356 -4.14 13.91 -5.77
CA LEU A 356 -3.33 14.92 -5.09
C LEU A 356 -2.58 15.82 -6.08
N ILE A 357 -1.91 15.21 -7.06
CA ILE A 357 -1.11 15.93 -8.06
C ILE A 357 -2.01 16.83 -8.92
N ILE A 358 -3.16 16.33 -9.40
CA ILE A 358 -4.11 17.12 -10.19
C ILE A 358 -4.66 18.27 -9.34
N ALA A 359 -5.11 17.99 -8.10
CA ALA A 359 -5.68 19.00 -7.21
C ALA A 359 -4.68 20.12 -6.90
N ARG A 360 -3.39 19.79 -6.73
CA ARG A 360 -2.35 20.77 -6.37
C ARG A 360 -1.75 21.50 -7.56
N LEU A 361 -1.53 20.83 -8.69
CA LEU A 361 -0.73 21.37 -9.81
C LEU A 361 -1.55 21.79 -11.02
N ALA A 362 -2.74 21.24 -11.25
CA ALA A 362 -3.62 21.72 -12.31
C ALA A 362 -4.37 22.99 -11.85
N SER A 363 -4.86 23.80 -12.79
CA SER A 363 -5.65 25.00 -12.52
C SER A 363 -6.90 25.07 -13.42
N GLY A 364 -7.85 25.94 -13.04
CA GLY A 364 -9.08 26.18 -13.80
C GLY A 364 -9.93 24.92 -14.05
N TRP A 365 -10.57 24.85 -15.21
CA TRP A 365 -11.45 23.74 -15.59
C TRP A 365 -10.72 22.40 -15.74
N ARG A 366 -9.43 22.42 -16.12
CA ARG A 366 -8.61 21.20 -16.31
C ARG A 366 -8.43 20.44 -15.00
N ARG A 367 -8.33 21.15 -13.87
CA ARG A 367 -8.29 20.53 -12.53
C ARG A 367 -9.56 19.71 -12.30
N TRP A 368 -10.72 20.33 -12.47
CA TRP A 368 -12.00 19.68 -12.21
C TRP A 368 -12.27 18.53 -13.17
N ALA A 369 -12.00 18.71 -14.46
CA ALA A 369 -12.13 17.64 -15.45
C ALA A 369 -11.23 16.44 -15.11
N GLY A 370 -9.97 16.68 -14.72
CA GLY A 370 -9.05 15.63 -14.30
C GLY A 370 -9.53 14.90 -13.04
N LEU A 371 -10.01 15.63 -12.03
CA LEU A 371 -10.54 15.04 -10.79
C LEU A 371 -11.79 14.20 -11.03
N ILE A 372 -12.74 14.70 -11.84
CA ILE A 372 -13.95 13.97 -12.23
C ILE A 372 -13.58 12.70 -12.99
N MET A 373 -12.67 12.81 -13.96
CA MET A 373 -12.22 11.64 -14.74
C MET A 373 -11.62 10.56 -13.84
N VAL A 374 -10.74 10.94 -12.90
CA VAL A 374 -10.16 9.97 -11.95
C VAL A 374 -11.23 9.39 -11.03
N ALA A 375 -12.17 10.20 -10.55
CA ALA A 375 -13.27 9.74 -9.71
C ALA A 375 -14.18 8.73 -10.43
N VAL A 376 -14.51 8.98 -11.70
CA VAL A 376 -15.30 8.07 -12.55
C VAL A 376 -14.54 6.78 -12.83
N VAL A 377 -13.24 6.82 -13.08
CA VAL A 377 -12.45 5.60 -13.32
C VAL A 377 -12.33 4.78 -12.05
N CYS A 378 -11.99 5.41 -10.92
CA CYS A 378 -11.72 4.72 -9.66
C CYS A 378 -13.00 4.21 -8.96
N GLY A 379 -14.04 5.05 -8.97
CA GLY A 379 -15.34 4.75 -8.38
C GLY A 379 -15.35 4.70 -6.85
N PRO A 380 -16.52 4.36 -6.26
CA PRO A 380 -16.71 4.30 -4.82
C PRO A 380 -15.73 3.39 -4.05
N PRO A 381 -15.36 2.17 -4.54
CA PRO A 381 -14.43 1.31 -3.82
C PRO A 381 -13.14 2.03 -3.47
N LEU A 382 -12.50 2.75 -4.40
CA LEU A 382 -11.28 3.47 -4.08
C LEU A 382 -11.55 4.74 -3.27
N LEU A 383 -12.52 5.54 -3.69
CA LEU A 383 -12.74 6.88 -3.14
C LEU A 383 -13.16 6.87 -1.67
N LEU A 384 -13.82 5.82 -1.18
CA LEU A 384 -14.19 5.66 0.22
C LEU A 384 -12.99 5.55 1.16
N LEU A 385 -11.77 5.26 0.69
CA LEU A 385 -10.56 5.27 1.54
C LEU A 385 -9.69 6.51 1.32
N ALA A 386 -10.04 7.37 0.36
CA ALA A 386 -9.27 8.57 0.05
C ALA A 386 -9.06 9.49 1.27
N PRO A 387 -10.04 9.68 2.20
CA PRO A 387 -9.83 10.52 3.38
C PRO A 387 -8.67 10.06 4.27
N LEU A 388 -8.39 8.77 4.36
CA LEU A 388 -7.24 8.25 5.11
C LEU A 388 -5.93 8.82 4.56
N PHE A 389 -5.75 8.77 3.22
CA PHE A 389 -4.57 9.31 2.57
C PHE A 389 -4.51 10.85 2.66
N PHE A 390 -5.63 11.53 2.44
CA PHE A 390 -5.66 12.98 2.45
C PHE A 390 -5.52 13.59 3.85
N SER A 391 -5.90 12.87 4.92
CA SER A 391 -5.61 13.31 6.29
C SER A 391 -4.08 13.38 6.55
N GLY A 392 -3.30 12.47 5.97
CA GLY A 392 -1.84 12.56 5.95
C GLY A 392 -1.31 13.81 5.23
N CYS A 393 -1.91 14.13 4.08
CA CYS A 393 -1.59 15.35 3.33
C CYS A 393 -1.93 16.61 4.15
N LEU A 394 -3.05 16.58 4.87
CA LEU A 394 -3.49 17.67 5.75
C LEU A 394 -2.52 17.85 6.92
N ALA A 395 -2.08 16.77 7.56
CA ALA A 395 -1.09 16.83 8.64
C ALA A 395 0.23 17.48 8.16
N TYR A 396 0.67 17.16 6.93
CA TYR A 396 1.80 17.85 6.30
C TYR A 396 1.57 19.35 6.17
N LEU A 397 0.40 19.77 5.69
CA LEU A 397 0.07 21.18 5.52
C LEU A 397 0.04 21.92 6.87
N ILE A 398 -0.51 21.29 7.91
CA ILE A 398 -0.48 21.83 9.28
C ILE A 398 0.97 22.05 9.71
N HIS A 399 1.83 21.04 9.58
CA HIS A 399 3.25 21.15 9.90
C HIS A 399 4.02 22.18 9.07
N LYS A 400 3.61 22.43 7.82
CA LYS A 400 4.25 23.44 6.97
C LYS A 400 3.93 24.86 7.46
N HIS A 401 2.72 25.10 7.96
CA HIS A 401 2.24 26.43 8.34
C HIS A 401 2.40 26.76 9.83
N TRP A 402 2.44 25.74 10.69
CA TRP A 402 2.54 25.81 12.14
C TRP A 402 3.62 24.83 12.60
#